data_AF-A0A265NBV2-F1
#
_entry.id   AF-A0A265NBV2-F1
#
_cell.length_a   1.000
_cell.length_b   1.000
_cell.length_c   1.000
_cell.angle_alpha   90.00
_cell.angle_beta   90.00
_cell.angle_gamma   90.00
#
_symmetry.space_group_name_H-M   'P 1'
#
loop_
_entity.id
_entity.type
_entity.pdbx_description
1 polymer ?
#
loop_
_entity_poly.entity_id
_entity_poly.type
_entity_poly.pdbx_seq_one_letter_code
_entity_poly.pdbx_strand_id
1 'polypeptide(L)'
;MKSNKNYNYILIGNMFYINIEQRSIELLLILYGRTKPFSFFERKTGIPLINRLPGFLIRLLRVLQFTYEFQKVKKDPELINSLPKITTKYFGQCLLELRQGEIKIFNLKEQVVTTEFQCHVSTSEIRDRVNVIEKVTNLAPKLISWNTEERYIVEDYVNFNRPSYNFNNIEKYYLEIFPILDDIRSTAKPKLIDLQSYILSKMNYVESKVEYILDNYPGTIIKVDKIKNFVSYLMTSLKKLDNQEGLLVFSHGDLWEGNILIKNSNYYVIDWDTIDYRSFYFDFYYSLFMLASKNTHFEKVDKKGIDRLIQKMEPSFKLFYGKLQASDNFNYYYDTVVSLKQSEMYRYLFYLELVYLKLQSENVSEDKQLSEVTTWIKRFELYEENLLISR
;
A
#
# COMPACT_ATOMS: atom_id res chain seq x y z
N MET A 1 -13.06 -39.50 -6.05
CA MET A 1 -13.51 -38.09 -6.20
C MET A 1 -13.81 -37.55 -4.81
N LYS A 2 -12.99 -36.63 -4.27
CA LYS A 2 -13.37 -35.90 -3.05
C LYS A 2 -14.51 -34.96 -3.46
N SER A 3 -15.65 -34.99 -2.77
CA SER A 3 -16.72 -34.03 -3.03
C SER A 3 -16.15 -32.62 -2.85
N ASN A 4 -16.28 -31.77 -3.86
CA ASN A 4 -15.91 -30.35 -3.74
C ASN A 4 -16.86 -29.70 -2.73
N LYS A 5 -16.44 -29.68 -1.47
CA LYS A 5 -17.18 -29.03 -0.40
C LYS A 5 -17.05 -27.52 -0.61
N ASN A 6 -18.20 -26.86 -0.77
CA ASN A 6 -18.26 -25.40 -0.81
C ASN A 6 -18.49 -24.84 0.59
N TYR A 7 -17.82 -23.74 0.89
CA TYR A 7 -17.93 -23.01 2.14
C TYR A 7 -18.64 -21.69 1.89
N ASN A 8 -19.62 -21.38 2.74
CA ASN A 8 -20.40 -20.15 2.63
C ASN A 8 -19.96 -19.16 3.71
N TYR A 9 -19.81 -17.91 3.31
CA TYR A 9 -19.44 -16.82 4.19
C TYR A 9 -20.48 -15.72 4.12
N ILE A 10 -20.79 -15.11 5.26
CA ILE A 10 -21.79 -14.05 5.39
C ILE A 10 -21.13 -12.76 5.86
N LEU A 11 -21.50 -11.63 5.28
CA LEU A 11 -20.99 -10.34 5.70
C LEU A 11 -21.54 -9.98 7.09
N ILE A 12 -20.64 -9.71 8.05
CA ILE A 12 -20.99 -9.25 9.39
C ILE A 12 -20.56 -7.80 9.57
N GLY A 13 -21.53 -6.95 9.89
CA GLY A 13 -21.36 -5.50 9.90
C GLY A 13 -21.10 -5.01 8.47
N ASN A 14 -19.93 -4.40 8.25
CA ASN A 14 -19.45 -3.94 6.94
C ASN A 14 -17.96 -4.24 6.73
N MET A 15 -17.44 -5.27 7.40
CA MET A 15 -15.98 -5.46 7.49
C MET A 15 -15.49 -6.82 7.03
N PHE A 16 -16.13 -7.92 7.46
CA PHE A 16 -15.67 -9.27 7.17
C PHE A 16 -16.81 -10.18 6.80
N TYR A 17 -16.52 -11.07 5.86
CA TYR A 17 -17.33 -12.24 5.63
C TYR A 17 -16.84 -13.36 6.56
N ILE A 18 -17.74 -13.94 7.35
CA ILE A 18 -17.43 -15.02 8.30
C ILE A 18 -18.01 -16.32 7.80
N ASN A 19 -17.21 -17.39 7.87
CA ASN A 19 -17.67 -18.72 7.48
C ASN A 19 -18.79 -19.19 8.43
N ILE A 20 -19.94 -19.55 7.88
CA ILE A 20 -21.13 -19.93 8.65
C ILE A 20 -20.89 -21.17 9.53
N GLU A 21 -19.92 -22.02 9.17
CA GLU A 21 -19.57 -23.23 9.91
C GLU A 21 -18.82 -22.93 11.23
N GLN A 22 -18.32 -21.69 11.42
CA GLN A 22 -17.53 -21.34 12.60
C GLN A 22 -18.34 -21.38 13.91
N ARG A 23 -17.75 -21.96 14.95
CA ARG A 23 -18.31 -21.94 16.31
C ARG A 23 -17.98 -20.60 16.97
N SER A 24 -18.94 -19.96 17.63
CA SER A 24 -18.77 -18.60 18.19
C SER A 24 -17.59 -18.50 19.17
N ILE A 25 -17.43 -19.46 20.09
CA ILE A 25 -16.31 -19.46 21.05
C ILE A 25 -14.96 -19.57 20.33
N GLU A 26 -14.89 -20.43 19.32
CA GLU A 26 -13.67 -20.61 18.54
C GLU A 26 -13.34 -19.35 17.74
N LEU A 27 -14.34 -18.75 17.10
CA LEU A 27 -14.21 -17.49 16.38
C LEU A 27 -13.70 -16.38 17.31
N LEU A 28 -14.24 -16.28 18.53
CA LEU A 28 -13.79 -15.31 19.53
C LEU A 28 -12.29 -15.45 19.81
N LEU A 29 -11.84 -16.66 20.13
CA LEU A 29 -10.44 -16.94 20.47
C LEU A 29 -9.51 -16.69 19.27
N ILE A 30 -9.93 -17.10 18.07
CA ILE A 30 -9.16 -16.91 16.84
C ILE A 30 -9.07 -15.42 16.49
N LEU A 31 -10.18 -14.69 16.47
CA LEU A 31 -10.16 -13.27 16.14
C LEU A 31 -9.34 -12.49 17.16
N TYR A 32 -9.46 -12.81 18.46
CA TYR A 32 -8.67 -12.12 19.48
C TYR A 32 -7.16 -12.38 19.31
N GLY A 33 -6.75 -13.64 19.18
CA GLY A 33 -5.32 -14.01 19.18
C GLY A 33 -4.62 -13.93 17.82
N ARG A 34 -5.37 -14.11 16.72
CA ARG A 34 -4.82 -14.34 15.37
C ARG A 34 -5.25 -13.31 14.33
N THR A 35 -5.66 -12.12 14.73
CA THR A 35 -5.96 -11.04 13.76
C THR A 35 -5.28 -9.72 14.10
N LYS A 36 -4.02 -9.76 14.51
CA LYS A 36 -3.25 -8.54 14.80
C LYS A 36 -3.12 -7.58 13.61
N PRO A 37 -2.98 -8.04 12.36
CA PRO A 37 -2.98 -7.17 11.17
C PRO A 37 -4.29 -6.38 10.96
N PHE A 38 -5.38 -6.78 11.63
CA PHE A 38 -6.72 -6.25 11.43
C PHE A 38 -6.99 -5.06 12.36
N SER A 39 -6.56 -3.87 11.93
CA SER A 39 -6.57 -2.65 12.74
C SER A 39 -7.95 -2.20 13.21
N PHE A 40 -9.04 -2.64 12.58
CA PHE A 40 -10.39 -2.24 12.97
C PHE A 40 -10.80 -2.70 14.37
N PHE A 41 -10.22 -3.79 14.89
CA PHE A 41 -10.39 -4.18 16.29
C PHE A 41 -9.69 -3.22 17.27
N GLU A 42 -8.88 -2.27 16.79
CA GLU A 42 -8.08 -1.36 17.62
C GLU A 42 -8.23 0.13 17.20
N ARG A 43 -8.95 0.43 16.11
CA ARG A 43 -9.26 1.80 15.65
C ARG A 43 -9.73 2.69 16.79
N LYS A 44 -9.34 3.97 16.83
CA LYS A 44 -9.90 4.91 17.81
C LYS A 44 -11.38 5.18 17.52
N THR A 45 -12.19 5.34 18.55
CA THR A 45 -13.60 5.77 18.41
C THR A 45 -13.70 7.29 18.55
N GLY A 46 -14.87 7.85 18.25
CA GLY A 46 -15.17 9.26 18.59
C GLY A 46 -15.31 9.51 20.10
N ILE A 47 -15.26 8.48 20.94
CA ILE A 47 -15.50 8.58 22.39
C ILE A 47 -14.13 8.59 23.11
N PRO A 48 -13.67 9.75 23.65
CA PRO A 48 -12.33 9.87 24.23
C PRO A 48 -12.05 8.90 25.38
N LEU A 49 -13.07 8.55 26.16
CA LEU A 49 -12.95 7.63 27.29
C LEU A 49 -12.55 6.21 26.84
N ILE A 50 -13.14 5.70 25.77
CA ILE A 50 -12.80 4.37 25.22
C ILE A 50 -11.37 4.36 24.71
N ASN A 51 -10.92 5.46 24.10
CA ASN A 51 -9.57 5.60 23.58
C ASN A 51 -8.48 5.67 24.67
N ARG A 52 -8.85 5.79 25.95
CA ARG A 52 -7.91 5.71 27.09
C ARG A 52 -7.67 4.27 27.55
N LEU A 53 -8.49 3.31 27.12
CA LEU A 53 -8.31 1.91 27.49
C LEU A 53 -7.06 1.32 26.82
N PRO A 54 -6.35 0.39 27.49
CA PRO A 54 -5.32 -0.42 26.86
C PRO A 54 -5.82 -1.09 25.58
N GLY A 55 -4.99 -1.11 24.53
CA GLY A 55 -5.37 -1.64 23.21
C GLY A 55 -5.87 -3.09 23.25
N PHE A 56 -5.30 -3.93 24.12
CA PHE A 56 -5.74 -5.33 24.26
C PHE A 56 -7.17 -5.46 24.82
N LEU A 57 -7.64 -4.51 25.65
CA LEU A 57 -9.01 -4.48 26.16
C LEU A 57 -9.98 -3.98 25.09
N ILE A 58 -9.61 -2.93 24.35
CA ILE A 58 -10.41 -2.43 23.23
C ILE A 58 -10.63 -3.55 22.20
N ARG A 59 -9.56 -4.28 21.89
CA ARG A 59 -9.59 -5.44 21.01
C ARG A 59 -10.54 -6.52 21.52
N LEU A 60 -10.41 -6.92 22.79
CA LEU A 60 -11.28 -7.92 23.40
C LEU A 60 -12.76 -7.53 23.30
N LEU A 61 -13.10 -6.30 23.71
CA LEU A 61 -14.47 -5.79 23.67
C LEU A 61 -15.05 -5.82 22.25
N ARG A 62 -14.27 -5.44 21.24
CA ARG A 62 -14.72 -5.44 19.84
C ARG A 62 -14.83 -6.82 19.25
N VAL A 63 -13.92 -7.72 19.59
CA VAL A 63 -14.01 -9.12 19.17
C VAL A 63 -15.22 -9.80 19.81
N LEU A 64 -15.52 -9.50 21.09
CA LEU A 64 -16.74 -9.93 21.75
C LEU A 64 -17.99 -9.38 21.05
N GLN A 65 -18.06 -8.07 20.81
CA GLN A 65 -19.16 -7.43 20.10
C GLN A 65 -19.38 -8.05 18.71
N PHE A 66 -18.31 -8.19 17.93
CA PHE A 66 -18.36 -8.78 16.60
C PHE A 66 -18.83 -10.23 16.62
N THR A 67 -18.33 -11.03 17.57
CA THR A 67 -18.71 -12.43 17.73
C THR A 67 -20.18 -12.57 18.16
N TYR A 68 -20.65 -11.66 19.02
CA TYR A 68 -22.05 -11.61 19.42
C TYR A 68 -22.97 -11.31 18.24
N GLU A 69 -22.64 -10.31 17.41
CA GLU A 69 -23.40 -10.01 16.19
C GLU A 69 -23.43 -11.20 15.23
N PHE A 70 -22.29 -11.86 15.03
CA PHE A 70 -22.24 -13.10 14.24
C PHE A 70 -23.14 -14.19 14.83
N GLN A 71 -23.15 -14.38 16.16
CA GLN A 71 -23.98 -15.38 16.82
C GLN A 71 -25.48 -15.07 16.68
N LYS A 72 -25.85 -13.78 16.78
CA LYS A 72 -27.23 -13.31 16.55
C LYS A 72 -27.68 -13.66 15.13
N VAL A 73 -26.88 -13.29 14.13
CA VAL A 73 -27.15 -13.62 12.72
C VAL A 73 -27.23 -15.13 12.52
N LYS A 74 -26.28 -15.89 13.06
CA LYS A 74 -26.23 -17.36 12.89
C LYS A 74 -27.47 -18.09 13.44
N LYS A 75 -28.18 -17.51 14.42
CA LYS A 75 -29.40 -18.10 15.01
C LYS A 75 -30.67 -17.74 14.26
N ASP A 76 -30.61 -16.81 13.30
CA ASP A 76 -31.76 -16.28 12.57
C ASP A 76 -31.62 -16.61 11.07
N PRO A 77 -32.32 -17.64 10.56
CA PRO A 77 -32.24 -18.03 9.16
C PRO A 77 -32.67 -16.93 8.17
N GLU A 78 -33.63 -16.09 8.55
CA GLU A 78 -34.09 -14.98 7.69
C GLU A 78 -32.99 -13.93 7.58
N LEU A 79 -32.30 -13.64 8.69
CA LEU A 79 -31.17 -12.71 8.71
C LEU A 79 -29.97 -13.25 7.92
N ILE A 80 -29.65 -14.54 8.02
CA ILE A 80 -28.61 -15.18 7.19
C ILE A 80 -28.93 -15.03 5.71
N ASN A 81 -30.20 -15.21 5.32
CA ASN A 81 -30.62 -15.18 3.93
C ASN A 81 -30.68 -13.78 3.33
N SER A 82 -30.86 -12.75 4.15
CA SER A 82 -30.87 -11.35 3.70
C SER A 82 -29.48 -10.73 3.55
N LEU A 83 -28.45 -11.32 4.16
CA LEU A 83 -27.08 -10.78 4.10
C LEU A 83 -26.33 -11.19 2.82
N PRO A 84 -25.38 -10.35 2.35
CA PRO A 84 -24.47 -10.72 1.28
C PRO A 84 -23.70 -12.01 1.61
N LYS A 85 -23.63 -12.92 0.63
CA LYS A 85 -22.98 -14.23 0.74
C LYS A 85 -21.88 -14.37 -0.30
N ILE A 86 -20.77 -14.96 0.11
CA ILE A 86 -19.71 -15.42 -0.78
C ILE A 86 -19.53 -16.92 -0.58
N THR A 87 -19.50 -17.67 -1.68
CA THR A 87 -19.27 -19.11 -1.68
C THR A 87 -17.92 -19.39 -2.34
N THR A 88 -17.08 -20.19 -1.70
CA THR A 88 -15.76 -20.58 -2.22
C THR A 88 -15.46 -22.04 -1.87
N LYS A 89 -14.57 -22.67 -2.63
CA LYS A 89 -14.07 -24.03 -2.34
C LYS A 89 -13.01 -24.06 -1.23
N TYR A 90 -12.52 -22.89 -0.79
CA TYR A 90 -11.47 -22.80 0.24
C TYR A 90 -12.05 -22.57 1.63
N PHE A 91 -11.51 -23.30 2.60
CA PHE A 91 -11.86 -23.12 4.01
C PHE A 91 -11.00 -22.04 4.67
N GLY A 92 -11.65 -21.14 5.38
CA GLY A 92 -11.07 -20.19 6.32
C GLY A 92 -12.09 -19.77 7.37
N GLN A 93 -11.61 -19.05 8.39
CA GLN A 93 -12.49 -18.50 9.43
C GLN A 93 -13.21 -17.24 8.94
N CYS A 94 -12.51 -16.43 8.13
CA CYS A 94 -13.05 -15.22 7.54
C CYS A 94 -12.47 -14.98 6.15
N LEU A 95 -13.14 -14.15 5.34
CA LEU A 95 -12.61 -13.66 4.08
C LEU A 95 -12.83 -12.15 3.91
N LEU A 96 -11.99 -11.55 3.08
CA LEU A 96 -12.08 -10.17 2.62
C LEU A 96 -12.24 -10.14 1.10
N GLU A 97 -13.18 -9.34 0.64
CA GLU A 97 -13.32 -9.00 -0.78
C GLU A 97 -12.50 -7.74 -1.06
N LEU A 98 -11.61 -7.82 -2.05
CA LEU A 98 -10.75 -6.74 -2.49
C LEU A 98 -11.42 -5.93 -3.62
N ARG A 99 -10.81 -4.81 -3.98
CA ARG A 99 -11.41 -3.84 -4.92
C ARG A 99 -11.61 -4.38 -6.33
N GLN A 100 -10.79 -5.33 -6.78
CA GLN A 100 -10.92 -5.95 -8.11
C GLN A 100 -11.71 -7.27 -8.02
N GLY A 101 -12.41 -7.48 -6.91
CA GLY A 101 -13.21 -8.66 -6.64
C GLY A 101 -12.39 -9.87 -6.20
N GLU A 102 -11.06 -9.79 -6.10
CA GLU A 102 -10.28 -10.89 -5.52
C GLU A 102 -10.73 -11.14 -4.09
N ILE A 103 -10.70 -12.40 -3.68
CA ILE A 103 -11.12 -12.79 -2.35
C ILE A 103 -9.90 -13.31 -1.60
N LYS A 104 -9.60 -12.71 -0.44
CA LYS A 104 -8.59 -13.22 0.50
C LYS A 104 -9.28 -14.02 1.60
N ILE A 105 -9.13 -15.34 1.57
CA ILE A 105 -9.64 -16.29 2.56
C ILE A 105 -8.56 -16.54 3.61
N PHE A 106 -8.87 -16.24 4.88
CA PHE A 106 -7.93 -16.39 6.00
C PHE A 106 -8.23 -17.68 6.75
N ASN A 107 -7.40 -18.70 6.56
CA ASN A 107 -7.36 -19.86 7.43
C ASN A 107 -6.37 -19.60 8.56
N LEU A 108 -6.85 -18.82 9.54
CA LEU A 108 -6.12 -18.41 10.72
C LEU A 108 -5.69 -19.59 11.59
N LYS A 109 -6.36 -20.76 11.52
CA LYS A 109 -5.96 -21.98 12.22
C LYS A 109 -4.68 -22.58 11.64
N GLU A 110 -4.68 -22.79 10.33
CA GLU A 110 -3.53 -23.32 9.58
C GLU A 110 -2.47 -22.25 9.29
N GLN A 111 -2.75 -20.99 9.65
CA GLN A 111 -1.89 -19.84 9.38
C GLN A 111 -1.59 -19.68 7.89
N VAL A 112 -2.62 -19.76 7.05
CA VAL A 112 -2.50 -19.50 5.61
C VAL A 112 -3.55 -18.50 5.12
N VAL A 113 -3.22 -17.78 4.06
CA VAL A 113 -4.14 -16.93 3.30
C VAL A 113 -4.23 -17.48 1.89
N THR A 114 -5.44 -17.72 1.42
CA THR A 114 -5.70 -18.05 0.01
C THR A 114 -6.27 -16.84 -0.68
N THR A 115 -5.61 -16.33 -1.71
CA THR A 115 -6.16 -15.33 -2.63
C THR A 115 -6.78 -16.07 -3.81
N GLU A 116 -8.09 -15.95 -3.98
CA GLU A 116 -8.85 -16.46 -5.12
C GLU A 116 -9.18 -15.31 -6.07
N PHE A 117 -8.86 -15.48 -7.35
CA PHE A 117 -9.02 -14.45 -8.38
C PHE A 117 -10.33 -14.64 -9.16
N GLN A 118 -10.93 -13.53 -9.62
CA GLN A 118 -12.17 -13.49 -10.42
C GLN A 118 -11.91 -13.69 -11.90
N CYS A 119 -12.83 -14.30 -12.66
CA CYS A 119 -12.64 -14.81 -14.03
C CYS A 119 -12.05 -13.82 -15.06
N HIS A 120 -12.13 -12.52 -14.81
CA HIS A 120 -11.58 -11.47 -15.66
C HIS A 120 -10.06 -11.26 -15.49
N VAL A 121 -9.46 -11.63 -14.36
CA VAL A 121 -8.00 -11.52 -14.12
C VAL A 121 -7.25 -12.50 -15.03
N SER A 122 -6.33 -12.05 -15.87
CA SER A 122 -5.65 -12.98 -16.79
C SER A 122 -4.77 -14.00 -16.04
N THR A 123 -4.60 -15.22 -16.57
CA THR A 123 -3.69 -16.21 -15.98
C THR A 123 -2.22 -15.73 -16.00
N SER A 124 -1.86 -14.90 -17.00
CA SER A 124 -0.59 -14.18 -17.05
C SER A 124 -0.44 -13.21 -15.88
N GLU A 125 -1.46 -12.41 -15.56
CA GLU A 125 -1.40 -11.49 -14.43
C GLU A 125 -1.22 -12.23 -13.09
N ILE A 126 -1.94 -13.34 -12.89
CA ILE A 126 -1.76 -14.18 -11.69
C ILE A 126 -0.33 -14.72 -11.63
N ARG A 127 0.22 -15.17 -12.76
CA ARG A 127 1.61 -15.64 -12.85
C ARG A 127 2.61 -14.52 -12.54
N ASP A 128 2.36 -13.30 -13.00
CA ASP A 128 3.20 -12.16 -12.69
C ASP A 128 3.21 -11.85 -11.19
N ARG A 129 2.05 -11.93 -10.52
CA ARG A 129 1.96 -11.80 -9.05
C ARG A 129 2.75 -12.90 -8.33
N VAL A 130 2.69 -14.14 -8.80
CA VAL A 130 3.51 -15.25 -8.28
C VAL A 130 5.00 -14.97 -8.43
N ASN A 131 5.43 -14.61 -9.65
CA ASN A 131 6.83 -14.31 -9.96
C ASN A 131 7.37 -13.15 -9.11
N VAL A 132 6.50 -12.20 -8.76
CA VAL A 132 6.82 -11.11 -7.85
C VAL A 132 7.09 -11.64 -6.46
N ILE A 133 6.17 -12.40 -5.86
CA ILE A 133 6.33 -12.95 -4.50
C ILE A 133 7.59 -13.82 -4.41
N GLU A 134 7.88 -14.61 -5.43
CA GLU A 134 9.10 -15.44 -5.53
C GLU A 134 10.40 -14.62 -5.59
N LYS A 135 10.35 -13.37 -6.08
CA LYS A 135 11.52 -12.47 -6.06
C LYS A 135 11.75 -11.82 -4.70
N VAL A 136 10.69 -11.61 -3.91
CA VAL A 136 10.73 -10.91 -2.62
C VAL A 136 10.59 -11.85 -1.41
N THR A 137 11.01 -13.12 -1.52
CA THR A 137 10.69 -14.16 -0.53
C THR A 137 11.10 -13.87 0.92
N ASN A 138 12.12 -13.02 1.13
CA ASN A 138 12.57 -12.64 2.47
C ASN A 138 11.76 -11.47 3.07
N LEU A 139 10.98 -10.78 2.24
CA LEU A 139 10.20 -9.60 2.61
C LEU A 139 8.70 -9.88 2.54
N ALA A 140 8.24 -10.73 1.63
CA ALA A 140 6.85 -11.13 1.50
C ALA A 140 6.53 -12.34 2.38
N PRO A 141 5.24 -12.55 2.72
CA PRO A 141 4.80 -13.84 3.23
C PRO A 141 5.24 -14.97 2.30
N LYS A 142 5.58 -16.12 2.88
CA LYS A 142 6.06 -17.26 2.10
C LYS A 142 4.95 -17.77 1.18
N LEU A 143 5.28 -17.94 -0.09
CA LEU A 143 4.43 -18.63 -1.05
C LEU A 143 4.41 -20.14 -0.74
N ILE A 144 3.22 -20.69 -0.49
CA ILE A 144 3.02 -22.12 -0.15
C ILE A 144 2.67 -22.91 -1.40
N SER A 145 1.69 -22.43 -2.16
CA SER A 145 1.21 -23.08 -3.38
C SER A 145 0.44 -22.09 -4.22
N TRP A 146 0.29 -22.36 -5.52
CA TRP A 146 -0.49 -21.54 -6.43
C TRP A 146 -0.93 -22.38 -7.61
N ASN A 147 -1.98 -21.95 -8.30
CA ASN A 147 -2.42 -22.54 -9.55
C ASN A 147 -3.10 -21.46 -10.39
N THR A 148 -2.52 -21.13 -11.54
CA THR A 148 -3.06 -20.09 -12.43
C THR A 148 -4.34 -20.51 -13.12
N GLU A 149 -4.51 -21.79 -13.42
CA GLU A 149 -5.72 -22.34 -14.07
C GLU A 149 -6.90 -22.42 -13.09
N GLU A 150 -6.63 -22.81 -11.86
CA GLU A 150 -7.60 -22.77 -10.76
C GLU A 150 -7.69 -21.39 -10.08
N ARG A 151 -6.87 -20.44 -10.54
CA ARG A 151 -6.92 -19.01 -10.24
C ARG A 151 -6.80 -18.70 -8.75
N TYR A 152 -5.77 -19.26 -8.12
CA TYR A 152 -5.47 -18.99 -6.72
C TYR A 152 -3.98 -18.94 -6.39
N ILE A 153 -3.68 -18.25 -5.29
CA ILE A 153 -2.39 -18.21 -4.61
C ILE A 153 -2.61 -18.51 -3.13
N VAL A 154 -1.73 -19.28 -2.50
CA VAL A 154 -1.72 -19.56 -1.06
C VAL A 154 -0.39 -19.11 -0.46
N GLU A 155 -0.47 -18.28 0.56
CA GLU A 155 0.67 -17.70 1.27
C GLU A 155 0.56 -17.96 2.78
N ASP A 156 1.69 -17.85 3.48
CA ASP A 156 1.71 -17.83 4.95
C ASP A 156 0.89 -16.64 5.49
N TYR A 157 0.14 -16.88 6.56
CA TYR A 157 -0.53 -15.82 7.30
C TYR A 157 0.42 -15.23 8.36
N VAL A 158 0.81 -13.98 8.16
CA VAL A 158 1.68 -13.25 9.10
C VAL A 158 0.84 -12.53 10.16
N ASN A 159 0.76 -13.10 11.37
CA ASN A 159 0.04 -12.51 12.52
C ASN A 159 0.89 -11.47 13.29
N PHE A 160 1.43 -10.48 12.59
CA PHE A 160 2.22 -9.38 13.18
C PHE A 160 1.35 -8.11 13.28
N ASN A 161 1.87 -7.07 13.95
CA ASN A 161 1.15 -5.80 14.08
C ASN A 161 1.48 -4.90 12.89
N ARG A 162 0.51 -4.11 12.43
CA ARG A 162 0.81 -2.94 11.60
C ARG A 162 1.48 -1.89 12.49
N PRO A 163 2.64 -1.34 12.11
CA PRO A 163 3.24 -0.26 12.87
C PRO A 163 2.37 1.00 12.77
N SER A 164 2.62 1.96 13.66
CA SER A 164 1.92 3.23 13.66
C SER A 164 2.91 4.32 14.01
N TYR A 165 3.12 5.23 13.06
CA TYR A 165 4.07 6.30 13.17
C TYR A 165 3.39 7.66 13.31
N ASN A 166 4.13 8.64 13.81
CA ASN A 166 3.76 10.05 13.82
C ASN A 166 5.03 10.91 13.84
N PHE A 167 4.95 12.15 13.38
CA PHE A 167 6.11 13.04 13.35
C PHE A 167 6.67 13.44 14.73
N ASN A 168 5.91 13.26 15.82
CA ASN A 168 6.41 13.53 17.18
C ASN A 168 7.31 12.40 17.70
N ASN A 169 7.32 11.24 17.03
CA ASN A 169 8.19 10.10 17.32
C ASN A 169 8.69 9.52 16.00
N ILE A 170 9.39 10.37 15.23
CA ILE A 170 9.88 10.03 13.90
C ILE A 170 11.11 9.12 13.98
N GLU A 171 11.79 9.09 15.11
CA GLU A 171 12.93 8.23 15.39
C GLU A 171 12.54 6.76 15.29
N LYS A 172 11.38 6.39 15.84
CA LYS A 172 10.82 5.04 15.67
C LYS A 172 10.63 4.69 14.19
N TYR A 173 10.11 5.63 13.40
CA TYR A 173 9.95 5.44 11.96
C TYR A 173 11.32 5.21 11.29
N TYR A 174 12.36 5.98 11.60
CA TYR A 174 13.70 5.77 11.03
C TYR A 174 14.34 4.43 11.41
N LEU A 175 14.07 3.95 12.63
CA LEU A 175 14.59 2.68 13.12
C LEU A 175 13.91 1.50 12.42
N GLU A 176 12.59 1.57 12.21
CA GLU A 176 11.81 0.47 11.65
C GLU A 176 11.74 0.50 10.11
N ILE A 177 11.66 1.67 9.47
CA ILE A 177 11.42 1.79 8.02
C ILE A 177 12.70 1.81 7.18
N PHE A 178 13.80 2.41 7.67
CA PHE A 178 15.02 2.49 6.85
C PHE A 178 15.62 1.12 6.49
N PRO A 179 15.66 0.12 7.39
CA PRO A 179 16.09 -1.24 7.02
C PRO A 179 15.17 -1.86 5.95
N ILE A 180 13.86 -1.66 6.06
CA ILE A 180 12.88 -2.16 5.09
C ILE A 180 13.12 -1.54 3.71
N LEU A 181 13.31 -0.22 3.65
CA LEU A 181 13.65 0.47 2.41
C LEU A 181 14.95 -0.06 1.79
N ASP A 182 15.97 -0.33 2.61
CA ASP A 182 17.25 -0.85 2.15
C ASP A 182 17.13 -2.27 1.57
N ASP A 183 16.38 -3.14 2.23
CA ASP A 183 16.14 -4.51 1.77
C ASP A 183 15.30 -4.55 0.48
N ILE A 184 14.24 -3.74 0.38
CA ILE A 184 13.43 -3.64 -0.84
C ILE A 184 14.33 -3.24 -2.01
N ARG A 185 15.09 -2.15 -1.85
CA ARG A 185 16.04 -1.65 -2.84
C ARG A 185 17.05 -2.71 -3.28
N SER A 186 17.54 -3.50 -2.32
CA SER A 186 18.60 -4.50 -2.54
C SER A 186 18.07 -5.85 -3.05
N THR A 187 16.75 -5.99 -3.18
CA THR A 187 16.12 -7.23 -3.66
C THR A 187 16.56 -7.59 -5.08
N ALA A 188 16.78 -6.61 -5.95
CA ALA A 188 17.21 -6.82 -7.31
C ALA A 188 18.35 -5.87 -7.71
N LYS A 189 19.17 -6.28 -8.67
CA LYS A 189 20.26 -5.46 -9.19
C LYS A 189 19.70 -4.15 -9.77
N PRO A 190 20.17 -2.98 -9.32
CA PRO A 190 19.73 -1.71 -9.88
C PRO A 190 20.03 -1.56 -11.38
N LYS A 191 19.21 -0.75 -12.04
CA LYS A 191 19.33 -0.46 -13.48
C LYS A 191 19.83 0.96 -13.67
N LEU A 192 20.93 1.07 -14.40
CA LEU A 192 21.38 2.34 -14.92
C LEU A 192 20.53 2.74 -16.12
N ILE A 193 20.12 3.99 -16.15
CA ILE A 193 19.27 4.53 -17.21
C ILE A 193 19.76 5.91 -17.66
N ASP A 194 19.46 6.25 -18.90
CA ASP A 194 19.45 7.65 -19.33
C ASP A 194 18.26 8.36 -18.66
N LEU A 195 18.55 9.32 -17.79
CA LEU A 195 17.52 9.94 -16.95
C LEU A 195 16.54 10.76 -17.79
N GLN A 196 17.02 11.43 -18.84
CA GLN A 196 16.20 12.25 -19.71
C GLN A 196 15.16 11.41 -20.46
N SER A 197 15.59 10.31 -21.09
CA SER A 197 14.69 9.36 -21.76
C SER A 197 13.67 8.77 -20.81
N TYR A 198 14.08 8.45 -19.58
CA TYR A 198 13.16 7.97 -18.55
C TYR A 198 12.07 8.99 -18.21
N ILE A 199 12.45 10.23 -17.94
CA ILE A 199 11.51 11.32 -17.65
C ILE A 199 10.54 11.54 -18.81
N LEU A 200 11.06 11.66 -20.04
CA LEU A 200 10.24 11.86 -21.24
C LEU A 200 9.24 10.72 -21.45
N SER A 201 9.66 9.47 -21.24
CA SER A 201 8.77 8.31 -21.40
C SER A 201 7.57 8.36 -20.45
N LYS A 202 7.80 8.77 -19.19
CA LYS A 202 6.74 8.88 -18.18
C LYS A 202 5.84 10.08 -18.46
N MET A 203 6.39 11.23 -18.85
CA MET A 203 5.61 12.40 -19.23
C MET A 203 4.71 12.13 -20.42
N ASN A 204 5.25 11.57 -21.49
CA ASN A 204 4.49 11.23 -22.69
C ASN A 204 3.33 10.28 -22.37
N TYR A 205 3.56 9.27 -21.52
CA TYR A 205 2.49 8.40 -21.05
C TYR A 205 1.40 9.17 -20.31
N VAL A 206 1.77 10.03 -19.35
CA VAL A 206 0.81 10.81 -18.58
C VAL A 206 -0.02 11.71 -19.50
N GLU A 207 0.64 12.43 -20.42
CA GLU A 207 -0.03 13.31 -21.39
C GLU A 207 -1.00 12.53 -22.28
N SER A 208 -0.56 11.44 -22.90
CA SER A 208 -1.42 10.60 -23.73
C SER A 208 -2.60 10.01 -22.96
N LYS A 209 -2.37 9.58 -21.71
CA LYS A 209 -3.42 8.99 -20.86
C LYS A 209 -4.47 10.03 -20.47
N VAL A 210 -4.08 11.24 -20.09
CA VAL A 210 -5.05 12.28 -19.71
C VAL A 210 -5.79 12.84 -20.93
N GLU A 211 -5.17 12.87 -22.11
CA GLU A 211 -5.85 13.21 -23.38
C GLU A 211 -6.91 12.18 -23.73
N TYR A 212 -6.56 10.90 -23.68
CA TYR A 212 -7.53 9.82 -23.86
C TYR A 212 -8.72 9.96 -22.89
N ILE A 213 -8.47 10.25 -21.60
CA ILE A 213 -9.56 10.43 -20.63
C ILE A 213 -10.39 11.67 -20.97
N LEU A 214 -9.78 12.78 -21.38
CA LEU A 214 -10.51 14.00 -21.75
C LEU A 214 -11.44 13.77 -22.95
N ASP A 215 -10.95 13.08 -23.98
CA ASP A 215 -11.71 12.78 -25.20
C ASP A 215 -12.93 11.90 -24.92
N ASN A 216 -12.80 10.92 -24.01
CA ASN A 216 -13.87 10.00 -23.66
C ASN A 216 -14.78 10.53 -22.53
N TYR A 217 -14.28 11.46 -21.70
CA TYR A 217 -14.98 11.98 -20.53
C TYR A 217 -14.82 13.51 -20.41
N PRO A 218 -15.47 14.33 -21.26
CA PRO A 218 -15.24 15.78 -21.33
C PRO A 218 -15.50 16.54 -20.02
N GLY A 219 -16.34 16.01 -19.13
CA GLY A 219 -16.59 16.57 -17.79
C GLY A 219 -15.38 16.57 -16.85
N THR A 220 -14.26 15.96 -17.25
CA THR A 220 -13.04 15.85 -16.44
C THR A 220 -12.01 16.95 -16.70
N ILE A 221 -12.30 17.91 -17.60
CA ILE A 221 -11.37 18.94 -18.08
C ILE A 221 -10.60 19.66 -16.96
N ILE A 222 -11.27 20.07 -15.88
CA ILE A 222 -10.63 20.78 -14.76
C ILE A 222 -9.54 19.92 -14.09
N LYS A 223 -9.79 18.60 -13.93
CA LYS A 223 -8.82 17.68 -13.32
C LYS A 223 -7.68 17.39 -14.29
N VAL A 224 -7.99 17.20 -15.57
CA VAL A 224 -6.99 16.99 -16.64
C VAL A 224 -6.07 18.19 -16.76
N ASP A 225 -6.59 19.41 -16.84
CA ASP A 225 -5.81 20.64 -16.94
C ASP A 225 -4.87 20.80 -15.75
N LYS A 226 -5.35 20.49 -14.55
CA LYS A 226 -4.50 20.52 -13.35
C LYS A 226 -3.33 19.54 -13.44
N ILE A 227 -3.56 18.32 -13.95
CA ILE A 227 -2.50 17.33 -14.15
C ILE A 227 -1.51 17.82 -15.21
N LYS A 228 -1.99 18.29 -16.37
CA LYS A 228 -1.15 18.82 -17.46
C LYS A 228 -0.28 20.00 -16.99
N ASN A 229 -0.86 20.94 -16.25
CA ASN A 229 -0.14 22.07 -15.69
C ASN A 229 0.95 21.63 -14.70
N PHE A 230 0.64 20.68 -13.82
CA PHE A 230 1.62 20.13 -12.87
C PHE A 230 2.75 19.39 -13.58
N VAL A 231 2.46 18.56 -14.59
CA VAL A 231 3.48 17.85 -15.38
C VAL A 231 4.36 18.83 -16.15
N SER A 232 3.79 19.91 -16.71
CA SER A 232 4.55 20.98 -17.37
C SER A 232 5.52 21.70 -16.42
N TYR A 233 5.09 21.92 -15.17
CA TYR A 233 5.95 22.44 -14.11
C TYR A 233 7.10 21.48 -13.78
N LEU A 234 6.82 20.17 -13.65
CA LEU A 234 7.86 19.16 -13.43
C LEU A 234 8.85 19.09 -14.58
N MET A 235 8.36 19.18 -15.83
CA MET A 235 9.20 19.18 -17.03
C MET A 235 10.19 20.35 -17.01
N THR A 236 9.74 21.54 -16.65
CA THR A 236 10.62 22.71 -16.52
C THR A 236 11.67 22.52 -15.41
N SER A 237 11.28 21.90 -14.31
CA SER A 237 12.16 21.66 -13.15
C SER A 237 13.21 20.57 -13.43
N LEU A 238 12.82 19.51 -14.13
CA LEU A 238 13.66 18.36 -14.47
C LEU A 238 14.51 18.56 -15.73
N LYS A 239 14.17 19.49 -16.63
CA LYS A 239 14.97 19.84 -17.83
C LYS A 239 16.41 20.24 -17.56
N LYS A 240 16.75 20.64 -16.32
CA LYS A 240 18.11 21.04 -15.94
C LYS A 240 19.08 19.85 -15.81
N LEU A 241 18.61 18.62 -16.08
CA LEU A 241 19.32 17.36 -15.84
C LEU A 241 19.79 16.67 -17.12
N ASP A 242 19.92 17.41 -18.23
CA ASP A 242 20.35 16.87 -19.52
C ASP A 242 21.66 16.06 -19.39
N ASN A 243 21.68 14.89 -20.05
CA ASN A 243 22.81 13.94 -20.08
C ASN A 243 23.25 13.37 -18.73
N GLN A 244 22.38 13.35 -17.71
CA GLN A 244 22.66 12.65 -16.45
C GLN A 244 22.22 11.19 -16.51
N GLU A 245 23.03 10.32 -15.92
CA GLU A 245 22.61 8.96 -15.62
C GLU A 245 21.71 8.94 -14.38
N GLY A 246 20.70 8.09 -14.40
CA GLY A 246 19.81 7.82 -13.27
C GLY A 246 19.93 6.38 -12.82
N LEU A 247 19.58 6.13 -11.56
CA LEU A 247 19.52 4.78 -11.02
C LEU A 247 18.08 4.40 -10.68
N LEU A 248 17.59 3.34 -11.32
CA LEU A 248 16.36 2.70 -10.91
C LEU A 248 16.64 1.52 -10.00
N VAL A 249 15.93 1.46 -8.88
CA VAL A 249 15.99 0.37 -7.92
C VAL A 249 14.64 -0.32 -7.85
N PHE A 250 14.67 -1.53 -7.30
CA PHE A 250 13.44 -2.25 -7.01
C PHE A 250 12.63 -1.48 -5.97
N SER A 251 11.34 -1.29 -6.24
CA SER A 251 10.45 -0.49 -5.42
C SER A 251 9.12 -1.20 -5.22
N HIS A 252 8.58 -1.11 -4.00
CA HIS A 252 7.27 -1.61 -3.64
C HIS A 252 6.15 -0.82 -4.35
N GLY A 253 6.27 0.51 -4.49
CA GLY A 253 5.30 1.36 -5.21
C GLY A 253 4.16 1.91 -4.34
N ASP A 254 3.76 1.18 -3.29
CA ASP A 254 2.78 1.62 -2.28
C ASP A 254 3.28 1.34 -0.85
N LEU A 255 4.51 1.76 -0.51
CA LEU A 255 5.09 1.47 0.80
C LEU A 255 4.58 2.45 1.88
N TRP A 256 3.58 2.03 2.64
CA TRP A 256 3.09 2.77 3.81
C TRP A 256 2.85 1.83 4.99
N GLU A 257 2.65 2.37 6.19
CA GLU A 257 2.50 1.58 7.44
C GLU A 257 1.37 0.53 7.40
N GLY A 258 0.40 0.67 6.49
CA GLY A 258 -0.62 -0.33 6.24
C GLY A 258 -0.09 -1.60 5.58
N ASN A 259 0.92 -1.48 4.73
CA ASN A 259 1.49 -2.59 3.98
C ASN A 259 2.68 -3.23 4.69
N ILE A 260 2.95 -2.84 5.93
CA ILE A 260 4.08 -3.32 6.72
C ILE A 260 3.55 -4.04 7.97
N LEU A 261 4.15 -5.19 8.28
CA LEU A 261 3.83 -6.03 9.42
C LEU A 261 5.10 -6.26 10.24
N ILE A 262 5.15 -5.81 11.50
CA ILE A 262 6.36 -5.86 12.34
C ILE A 262 6.10 -6.63 13.63
N LYS A 263 7.09 -7.45 14.02
CA LYS A 263 7.19 -8.06 15.36
C LYS A 263 8.66 -8.16 15.76
N ASN A 264 9.05 -7.40 16.78
CA ASN A 264 10.44 -7.25 17.19
C ASN A 264 11.27 -6.73 16.00
N SER A 265 12.40 -7.39 15.68
CA SER A 265 13.24 -7.04 14.52
C SER A 265 12.79 -7.67 13.19
N ASN A 266 11.77 -8.52 13.21
CA ASN A 266 11.28 -9.17 12.00
C ASN A 266 10.15 -8.35 11.37
N TYR A 267 10.16 -8.25 10.05
CA TYR A 267 9.11 -7.59 9.29
C TYR A 267 8.73 -8.37 8.03
N TYR A 268 7.50 -8.12 7.59
CA TYR A 268 7.01 -8.50 6.28
C TYR A 268 6.33 -7.30 5.63
N VAL A 269 6.45 -7.21 4.32
CA VAL A 269 5.74 -6.26 3.48
C VAL A 269 4.73 -7.06 2.65
N ILE A 270 3.51 -6.54 2.57
CA ILE A 270 2.38 -7.16 1.86
C ILE A 270 1.88 -6.21 0.78
N ASP A 271 1.06 -6.72 -0.14
CA ASP A 271 0.42 -5.91 -1.19
C ASP A 271 1.39 -5.40 -2.26
N TRP A 272 2.15 -6.33 -2.83
CA TRP A 272 3.19 -6.10 -3.86
C TRP A 272 2.64 -5.83 -5.27
N ASP A 273 1.36 -5.48 -5.41
CA ASP A 273 0.70 -5.29 -6.71
C ASP A 273 1.22 -4.07 -7.49
N THR A 274 1.96 -3.16 -6.83
CA THR A 274 2.51 -1.93 -7.45
C THR A 274 4.02 -1.99 -7.70
N ILE A 275 4.60 -3.18 -7.64
CA ILE A 275 6.05 -3.37 -7.75
C ILE A 275 6.60 -2.98 -9.12
N ASP A 276 7.73 -2.26 -9.15
CA ASP A 276 8.46 -1.94 -10.39
C ASP A 276 9.87 -1.43 -10.07
N TYR A 277 10.65 -1.14 -11.11
CA TYR A 277 11.86 -0.34 -11.04
C TYR A 277 11.52 1.16 -11.06
N ARG A 278 11.87 1.88 -10.00
CA ARG A 278 11.62 3.33 -9.84
C ARG A 278 12.86 4.05 -9.37
N SER A 279 12.80 5.38 -9.37
CA SER A 279 13.86 6.23 -8.87
C SER A 279 14.26 5.83 -7.45
N PHE A 280 15.55 5.97 -7.15
CA PHE A 280 16.20 5.43 -5.96
C PHE A 280 15.48 5.72 -4.64
N TYR A 281 14.82 6.88 -4.52
CA TYR A 281 14.14 7.32 -3.29
C TYR A 281 12.61 7.28 -3.37
N PHE A 282 12.02 6.61 -4.36
CA PHE A 282 10.56 6.60 -4.54
C PHE A 282 9.81 6.16 -3.28
N ASP A 283 10.10 4.97 -2.74
CA ASP A 283 9.41 4.43 -1.56
C ASP A 283 9.70 5.25 -0.30
N PHE A 284 10.88 5.90 -0.21
CA PHE A 284 11.23 6.81 0.88
C PHE A 284 10.34 8.05 0.89
N TYR A 285 10.16 8.71 -0.26
CA TYR A 285 9.27 9.86 -0.36
C TYR A 285 7.82 9.44 -0.17
N TYR A 286 7.40 8.33 -0.79
CA TYR A 286 6.04 7.83 -0.68
C TYR A 286 5.62 7.60 0.78
N SER A 287 6.44 6.88 1.54
CA SER A 287 6.20 6.56 2.95
C SER A 287 6.10 7.81 3.83
N LEU A 288 6.95 8.83 3.61
CA LEU A 288 6.90 10.11 4.34
C LEU A 288 5.67 10.95 3.99
N PHE A 289 5.27 11.01 2.72
CA PHE A 289 4.05 11.71 2.31
C PHE A 289 2.78 11.02 2.82
N MET A 290 2.80 9.68 2.90
CA MET A 290 1.72 8.90 3.52
C MET A 290 1.65 9.16 5.03
N LEU A 291 2.80 9.27 5.71
CA LEU A 291 2.85 9.68 7.11
C LEU A 291 2.25 11.08 7.31
N ALA A 292 2.52 12.01 6.40
CA ALA A 292 1.95 13.35 6.41
C ALA A 292 0.44 13.39 6.18
N SER A 293 -0.12 12.39 5.48
CA SER A 293 -1.54 12.35 5.12
C SER A 293 -2.41 11.50 6.06
N LYS A 294 -1.82 10.91 7.11
CA LYS A 294 -2.44 9.88 7.96
C LYS A 294 -3.71 10.31 8.72
N ASN A 295 -3.85 11.59 9.07
CA ASN A 295 -4.94 12.04 9.95
C ASN A 295 -6.18 12.54 9.20
N THR A 296 -6.15 12.56 7.87
CA THR A 296 -7.26 13.07 7.06
C THR A 296 -7.80 11.99 6.15
N HIS A 297 -9.07 12.13 5.74
CA HIS A 297 -9.59 11.35 4.63
C HIS A 297 -8.70 11.55 3.40
N PHE A 298 -8.55 10.52 2.57
CA PHE A 298 -7.63 10.54 1.44
C PHE A 298 -7.90 11.70 0.46
N GLU A 299 -9.14 12.14 0.33
CA GLU A 299 -9.55 13.26 -0.54
C GLU A 299 -9.21 14.65 0.04
N LYS A 300 -8.69 14.70 1.26
CA LYS A 300 -8.32 15.94 1.95
C LYS A 300 -6.81 16.01 2.13
N VAL A 301 -6.29 17.23 2.13
CA VAL A 301 -4.87 17.53 2.37
C VAL A 301 -4.70 17.93 3.84
N ASP A 302 -3.91 17.18 4.60
CA ASP A 302 -3.53 17.52 5.98
C ASP A 302 -2.44 18.60 5.96
N LYS A 303 -2.83 19.89 5.99
CA LYS A 303 -1.88 21.01 5.97
C LYS A 303 -0.84 20.90 7.09
N LYS A 304 -1.28 20.57 8.31
CA LYS A 304 -0.37 20.42 9.47
C LYS A 304 0.59 19.24 9.28
N GLY A 305 0.12 18.17 8.65
CA GLY A 305 0.96 17.04 8.27
C GLY A 305 2.04 17.44 7.27
N ILE A 306 1.70 18.22 6.25
CA ILE A 306 2.64 18.74 5.25
C ILE A 306 3.65 19.71 5.88
N ASP A 307 3.22 20.60 6.78
CA ASP A 307 4.15 21.51 7.49
C ASP A 307 5.20 20.74 8.31
N ARG A 308 4.77 19.67 8.99
CA ARG A 308 5.68 18.78 9.72
C ARG A 308 6.60 18.01 8.78
N LEU A 309 6.10 17.58 7.62
CA LEU A 309 6.90 16.92 6.60
C LEU A 309 8.02 17.84 6.11
N ILE A 310 7.74 19.12 5.87
CA ILE A 310 8.77 20.10 5.44
C ILE A 310 9.90 20.17 6.47
N GLN A 311 9.57 20.27 7.75
CA GLN A 311 10.55 20.33 8.84
C GLN A 311 11.39 19.04 8.96
N LYS A 312 10.83 17.89 8.55
CA LYS A 312 11.46 16.58 8.74
C LYS A 312 12.09 16.02 7.47
N MET A 313 11.74 16.49 6.27
CA MET A 313 12.15 15.88 5.00
C MET A 313 13.68 15.88 4.85
N GLU A 314 14.32 17.04 4.92
CA GLU A 314 15.76 17.17 4.71
C GLU A 314 16.58 16.43 5.79
N PRO A 315 16.28 16.54 7.11
CA PRO A 315 16.94 15.70 8.11
C PRO A 315 16.73 14.20 7.89
N SER A 316 15.52 13.77 7.50
CA SER A 316 15.22 12.36 7.21
C SER A 316 16.04 11.85 6.04
N PHE A 317 16.15 12.66 4.98
CA PHE A 317 16.88 12.32 3.77
C PHE A 317 18.38 12.18 4.06
N LYS A 318 18.97 13.15 4.78
CA LYS A 318 20.37 13.09 5.21
C LYS A 318 20.66 11.86 6.06
N LEU A 319 19.77 11.57 7.02
CA LEU A 319 19.93 10.40 7.88
C LEU A 319 19.83 9.10 7.08
N PHE A 320 18.87 9.00 6.17
CA PHE A 320 18.70 7.80 5.34
C PHE A 320 19.91 7.59 4.43
N TYR A 321 20.35 8.64 3.72
CA TYR A 321 21.55 8.59 2.89
C TYR A 321 22.80 8.20 3.71
N GLY A 322 23.00 8.78 4.90
CA GLY A 322 24.11 8.41 5.77
C GLY A 322 24.07 6.94 6.20
N LYS A 323 22.88 6.37 6.45
CA LYS A 323 22.73 4.94 6.71
C LYS A 323 23.06 4.09 5.48
N LEU A 324 22.64 4.55 4.29
CA LEU A 324 22.96 3.86 3.05
C LEU A 324 24.47 3.82 2.82
N GLN A 325 25.18 4.94 2.99
CA GLN A 325 26.64 4.97 2.87
C GLN A 325 27.36 4.03 3.85
N ALA A 326 26.76 3.76 5.00
CA ALA A 326 27.29 2.83 5.99
C ALA A 326 26.87 1.36 5.76
N SER A 327 26.01 1.08 4.78
CA SER A 327 25.54 -0.27 4.44
C SER A 327 26.56 -0.97 3.54
N ASP A 328 26.85 -2.24 3.81
CA ASP A 328 27.76 -3.06 2.99
C ASP A 328 27.26 -3.20 1.54
N ASN A 329 25.96 -2.98 1.31
CA ASN A 329 25.34 -3.02 -0.01
C ASN A 329 25.54 -1.72 -0.82
N PHE A 330 26.14 -0.68 -0.25
CA PHE A 330 26.33 0.60 -0.93
C PHE A 330 27.71 0.67 -1.61
N ASN A 331 27.72 0.53 -2.94
CA ASN A 331 28.95 0.61 -3.72
C ASN A 331 29.26 2.08 -4.09
N TYR A 332 30.54 2.39 -4.29
CA TYR A 332 31.08 3.67 -4.80
C TYR A 332 30.29 4.22 -6.00
N TYR A 333 29.82 3.33 -6.88
CA TYR A 333 29.00 3.71 -8.04
C TYR A 333 27.67 4.39 -7.67
N TYR A 334 27.07 4.03 -6.53
CA TYR A 334 25.90 4.75 -6.05
C TYR A 334 26.26 6.15 -5.60
N ASP A 335 27.41 6.36 -4.99
CA ASP A 335 27.83 7.67 -4.51
C ASP A 335 27.99 8.69 -5.65
N THR A 336 28.34 8.22 -6.85
CA THR A 336 28.47 9.07 -8.05
C THR A 336 27.13 9.46 -8.69
N VAL A 337 26.10 8.61 -8.57
CA VAL A 337 24.78 8.82 -9.22
C VAL A 337 23.70 9.28 -8.22
N VAL A 338 23.90 8.98 -6.95
CA VAL A 338 22.99 9.25 -5.84
C VAL A 338 23.74 10.09 -4.81
N SER A 339 23.43 11.38 -4.77
CA SER A 339 24.08 12.31 -3.84
C SER A 339 23.09 13.10 -3.01
N LEU A 340 23.58 13.63 -1.87
CA LEU A 340 22.79 14.56 -1.04
C LEU A 340 22.30 15.79 -1.81
N LYS A 341 23.06 16.23 -2.81
CA LYS A 341 22.76 17.42 -3.61
C LYS A 341 21.58 17.23 -4.56
N GLN A 342 21.17 15.98 -4.80
CA GLN A 342 20.08 15.62 -5.72
C GLN A 342 18.74 15.36 -5.01
N SER A 343 18.60 15.71 -3.71
CA SER A 343 17.34 15.50 -2.98
C SER A 343 16.14 16.15 -3.67
N GLU A 344 16.31 17.35 -4.21
CA GLU A 344 15.26 18.06 -4.95
C GLU A 344 14.89 17.34 -6.26
N MET A 345 15.89 16.87 -7.01
CA MET A 345 15.67 16.10 -8.25
C MET A 345 14.86 14.83 -7.98
N TYR A 346 15.28 14.01 -7.01
CA TYR A 346 14.58 12.76 -6.70
C TYR A 346 13.17 12.99 -6.15
N ARG A 347 12.94 14.13 -5.48
CA ARG A 347 11.59 14.54 -5.07
C ARG A 347 10.68 14.83 -6.29
N TYR A 348 11.17 15.55 -7.30
CA TYR A 348 10.40 15.78 -8.52
C TYR A 348 10.20 14.52 -9.36
N LEU A 349 11.20 13.62 -9.40
CA LEU A 349 11.03 12.29 -10.01
C LEU A 349 9.92 11.51 -9.31
N PHE A 350 9.93 11.49 -7.97
CA PHE A 350 8.86 10.86 -7.18
C PHE A 350 7.47 11.43 -7.52
N TYR A 351 7.33 12.76 -7.67
CA TYR A 351 6.05 13.36 -8.06
C TYR A 351 5.56 12.85 -9.43
N LEU A 352 6.45 12.83 -10.44
CA LEU A 352 6.13 12.34 -11.78
C LEU A 352 5.77 10.86 -11.76
N GLU A 353 6.59 10.04 -11.11
CA GLU A 353 6.41 8.60 -11.02
C GLU A 353 5.13 8.23 -10.28
N LEU A 354 4.73 9.00 -9.25
CA LEU A 354 3.49 8.76 -8.54
C LEU A 354 2.27 9.12 -9.39
N VAL A 355 2.30 10.25 -10.10
CA VAL A 355 1.24 10.62 -11.05
C VAL A 355 1.08 9.54 -12.12
N TYR A 356 2.20 9.09 -12.69
CA TYR A 356 2.25 7.98 -13.64
C TYR A 356 1.62 6.71 -13.05
N LEU A 357 2.08 6.27 -11.87
CA LEU A 357 1.60 5.06 -11.20
C LEU A 357 0.09 5.09 -10.97
N LYS A 358 -0.44 6.22 -10.49
CA LYS A 358 -1.88 6.34 -10.23
C LYS A 358 -2.71 6.32 -11.52
N LEU A 359 -2.18 6.84 -12.63
CA LEU A 359 -2.82 6.79 -13.96
C LEU A 359 -2.76 5.41 -14.65
N GLN A 360 -1.93 4.49 -14.17
CA GLN A 360 -1.87 3.10 -14.68
C GLN A 360 -2.97 2.18 -14.13
N SER A 361 -3.74 2.62 -13.13
CA SER A 361 -4.73 1.75 -12.48
C SER A 361 -5.93 1.49 -13.41
N GLU A 362 -6.00 0.30 -14.01
CA GLU A 362 -7.06 -0.07 -14.98
C GLU A 362 -8.42 -0.35 -14.32
N ASN A 363 -8.42 -0.72 -13.04
CA ASN A 363 -9.61 -1.18 -12.31
C ASN A 363 -10.30 -0.08 -11.47
N VAL A 364 -10.03 1.18 -11.76
CA VAL A 364 -10.60 2.33 -11.06
C VAL A 364 -11.26 3.22 -12.09
N SER A 365 -12.49 3.68 -11.83
CA SER A 365 -13.15 4.63 -12.74
C SER A 365 -12.27 5.86 -12.95
N GLU A 366 -12.26 6.36 -14.18
CA GLU A 366 -11.38 7.44 -14.63
C GLU A 366 -11.55 8.68 -13.75
N ASP A 367 -12.79 9.01 -13.36
CA ASP A 367 -13.05 10.14 -12.47
C ASP A 367 -12.42 9.97 -11.07
N LYS A 368 -12.49 8.76 -10.52
CA LYS A 368 -11.90 8.45 -9.21
C LYS A 368 -10.38 8.45 -9.30
N GLN A 369 -9.82 7.90 -10.38
CA GLN A 369 -8.40 7.92 -10.68
C GLN A 369 -7.88 9.36 -10.77
N LEU A 370 -8.52 10.21 -11.57
CA LEU A 370 -8.17 11.63 -11.70
C LEU A 370 -8.32 12.39 -10.37
N SER A 371 -9.32 12.06 -9.55
CA SER A 371 -9.50 12.65 -8.22
C SER A 371 -8.36 12.29 -7.27
N GLU A 372 -7.91 11.04 -7.30
CA GLU A 372 -6.76 10.58 -6.54
C GLU A 372 -5.48 11.30 -6.96
N VAL A 373 -5.19 11.36 -8.27
CA VAL A 373 -4.04 12.08 -8.82
C VAL A 373 -4.09 13.57 -8.44
N THR A 374 -5.24 14.21 -8.64
CA THR A 374 -5.44 15.63 -8.30
C THR A 374 -5.20 15.90 -6.81
N THR A 375 -5.57 14.96 -5.95
CA THR A 375 -5.36 15.10 -4.51
C THR A 375 -3.88 14.97 -4.15
N TRP A 376 -3.14 14.07 -4.81
CA TRP A 376 -1.68 14.00 -4.70
C TRP A 376 -1.01 15.29 -5.15
N ILE A 377 -1.39 15.83 -6.31
CA ILE A 377 -0.87 17.10 -6.83
C ILE A 377 -1.07 18.23 -5.81
N LYS A 378 -2.25 18.34 -5.19
CA LYS A 378 -2.51 19.35 -4.15
C LYS A 378 -1.58 19.21 -2.93
N ARG A 379 -1.18 17.98 -2.57
CA ARG A 379 -0.19 17.76 -1.48
C ARG A 379 1.19 18.25 -1.90
N PHE A 380 1.57 18.00 -3.15
CA PHE A 380 2.86 18.41 -3.70
C PHE A 380 2.96 19.92 -3.84
N GLU A 381 1.96 20.56 -4.45
CA GLU A 381 1.87 22.02 -4.55
C GLU A 381 2.00 22.68 -3.18
N LEU A 382 1.21 22.23 -2.19
CA LEU A 382 1.28 22.77 -0.83
C LEU A 382 2.67 22.57 -0.20
N TYR A 383 3.31 21.43 -0.44
CA TYR A 383 4.65 21.16 0.05
C TYR A 383 5.68 22.13 -0.56
N GLU A 384 5.65 22.33 -1.88
CA GLU A 384 6.59 23.22 -2.59
C GLU A 384 6.35 24.70 -2.24
N GLU A 385 5.10 25.15 -2.15
CA GLU A 385 4.73 26.50 -1.73
C GLU A 385 5.30 26.83 -0.35
N ASN A 386 5.09 25.94 0.63
CA ASN A 386 5.55 26.15 2.00
C ASN A 386 7.06 25.96 2.16
N LEU A 387 7.69 25.12 1.31
CA LEU A 387 9.14 24.96 1.30
C LEU A 387 9.84 26.25 0.86
N LEU A 388 9.28 26.96 -0.13
CA LEU A 388 9.82 28.25 -0.59
C LEU A 388 9.73 29.34 0.48
N ILE A 389 8.66 29.34 1.29
CA ILE A 389 8.49 30.29 2.41
C ILE A 389 9.50 30.02 3.54
N SER A 390 9.93 28.76 3.68
CA SER A 390 10.83 28.32 4.75
C SER A 390 12.32 28.51 4.43
N ARG A 391 12.65 28.81 3.16
CA ARG A 391 14.01 29.14 2.68
C ARG A 391 14.21 30.65 2.73
#